data_AF-A0AAD9UL48-F1
#
_entry.id   AF-A0AAD9UL48-F1
#
_cell.length_a   1.000
_cell.length_b   1.000
_cell.length_c   1.000
_cell.angle_alpha   90.00
_cell.angle_beta   90.00
_cell.angle_gamma   90.00
#
_symmetry.space_group_name_H-M   'P 1'
#
loop_
_entity.id
_entity.type
_entity.pdbx_description
1 polymer ?
#
loop_
_entity_poly.entity_id
_entity_poly.type
_entity_poly.pdbx_seq_one_letter_code
_entity_poly.pdbx_strand_id
1 'polypeptide(L)'
;MFPKNRESRTISLNAQYIVAFKNPRDATQVTHLARQMYPGRVKYMQETFKDATSGPYGYLLLDLKQETPEHLRLRTNVFPDEVQYTYLLKIKGDSPHASSFKHVYRRLGKQGDDHRRCRK
;
A
#
# COMPACT_ATOMS: atom_id res chain seq x y z
N MET A 1 -3.24 19.02 -17.30
CA MET A 1 -2.19 19.96 -16.85
C MET A 1 -2.50 20.34 -15.42
N PHE A 2 -1.69 19.90 -14.46
CA PHE A 2 -1.82 20.32 -13.06
C PHE A 2 -1.10 21.65 -12.85
N PRO A 3 -1.65 22.59 -12.06
CA PRO A 3 -0.97 23.84 -11.77
C PRO A 3 0.36 23.53 -11.06
N LYS A 4 1.44 24.15 -11.53
CA LYS A 4 2.79 24.00 -10.97
C LYS A 4 2.86 24.74 -9.63
N ASN A 5 2.24 24.19 -8.59
CA ASN A 5 2.43 24.69 -7.24
C ASN A 5 3.74 24.14 -6.68
N ARG A 6 4.66 25.04 -6.33
CA ARG A 6 5.96 24.68 -5.74
C ARG A 6 5.81 23.78 -4.51
N GLU A 7 4.76 24.01 -3.74
CA GLU A 7 4.52 23.31 -2.49
C GLU A 7 4.02 21.86 -2.65
N SER A 8 3.37 21.48 -3.75
CA SER A 8 2.92 20.08 -3.93
C SER A 8 4.08 19.11 -3.87
N ARG A 9 5.23 19.49 -4.42
CA ARG A 9 6.40 18.61 -4.40
C ARG A 9 6.87 18.39 -2.98
N THR A 10 6.94 19.45 -2.18
CA THR A 10 7.35 19.39 -0.76
C THR A 10 6.36 18.57 0.05
N ILE A 11 5.05 18.77 -0.15
CA ILE A 11 4.00 18.02 0.54
C ILE A 11 4.11 16.53 0.19
N SER A 12 4.23 16.18 -1.09
CA SER A 12 4.34 14.78 -1.52
C SER A 12 5.60 14.09 -1.01
N LEU A 13 6.74 14.80 -0.91
CA LEU A 13 7.98 14.22 -0.39
C LEU A 13 7.96 14.00 1.12
N ASN A 14 7.19 14.79 1.87
CA ASN A 14 7.08 14.67 3.33
C ASN A 14 5.84 13.86 3.78
N ALA A 15 5.01 13.41 2.84
CA ALA A 15 3.85 12.59 3.15
C ALA A 15 4.30 11.26 3.77
N GLN A 16 3.87 10.99 5.00
CA GLN A 16 4.15 9.73 5.67
C GLN A 16 3.24 8.58 5.19
N TYR A 17 2.07 8.92 4.67
CA TYR A 17 1.09 7.97 4.16
C TYR A 17 0.58 8.45 2.81
N ILE A 18 0.56 7.55 1.84
CA ILE A 18 -0.08 7.78 0.54
C ILE A 18 -1.08 6.66 0.32
N VAL A 19 -2.33 7.00 0.03
CA VAL A 19 -3.35 6.04 -0.41
C VAL A 19 -3.51 6.18 -1.92
N ALA A 20 -3.10 5.17 -2.66
CA ALA A 20 -3.17 5.15 -4.11
C ALA A 20 -4.41 4.38 -4.57
N PHE A 21 -5.32 5.08 -5.25
CA PHE A 21 -6.49 4.51 -5.89
C PHE A 21 -6.25 4.24 -7.38
N LYS A 22 -7.03 3.31 -7.95
CA LYS A 22 -6.99 3.05 -9.39
C LYS A 22 -7.56 4.21 -10.18
N ASN A 23 -6.67 4.94 -10.85
CA ASN A 23 -7.05 5.92 -11.86
C ASN A 23 -6.75 5.36 -13.26
N PRO A 24 -7.76 4.88 -14.02
CA PRO A 24 -7.53 4.33 -15.35
C PRO A 24 -7.01 5.36 -16.35
N ARG A 25 -7.19 6.66 -16.09
CA ARG A 25 -6.70 7.75 -16.94
C ARG A 25 -5.19 7.95 -16.84
N ASP A 26 -4.58 7.63 -15.70
CA ASP A 26 -3.17 7.93 -15.44
C ASP A 26 -2.48 6.86 -14.60
N ALA A 27 -2.10 5.76 -15.27
CA ALA A 27 -1.30 4.69 -14.67
C ALA A 27 0.18 5.07 -14.47
N THR A 28 0.63 6.21 -15.01
CA THR A 28 2.05 6.59 -14.96
C THR A 28 2.48 6.98 -13.54
N GLN A 29 1.58 7.58 -12.76
CA GLN A 29 1.85 8.01 -11.38
C GLN A 29 2.37 6.88 -10.49
N VAL A 30 1.74 5.70 -10.57
CA VAL A 30 2.15 4.51 -9.80
C VAL A 30 3.54 4.05 -10.22
N THR A 31 3.85 4.12 -11.51
CA THR A 31 5.17 3.75 -12.03
C THR A 31 6.26 4.72 -11.58
N HIS A 32 5.95 6.02 -11.51
CA HIS A 32 6.87 7.03 -10.97
C HIS A 32 7.14 6.82 -9.48
N LEU A 33 6.09 6.59 -8.68
CA LEU A 33 6.24 6.26 -7.25
C LEU A 33 7.07 4.98 -7.06
N ALA A 34 6.82 3.94 -7.88
CA ALA A 34 7.56 2.70 -7.84
C ALA A 34 9.06 2.87 -8.13
N ARG A 35 9.43 3.75 -9.07
CA ARG A 35 10.83 4.09 -9.33
C ARG A 35 11.50 4.82 -8.18
N GLN A 36 10.76 5.66 -7.47
CA GLN A 36 11.26 6.42 -6.32
C GLN A 36 11.44 5.54 -5.07
N MET A 37 10.48 4.64 -4.80
CA MET A 37 10.51 3.80 -3.61
C MET A 37 11.34 2.52 -3.77
N TYR A 38 11.27 1.90 -4.95
CA TYR A 38 11.88 0.59 -5.21
C TYR A 38 12.77 0.65 -6.46
N PRO A 39 13.90 1.39 -6.41
CA PRO A 39 14.82 1.48 -7.53
C PRO A 39 15.30 0.08 -7.95
N GLY A 40 15.19 -0.23 -9.25
CA GLY A 40 15.51 -1.56 -9.81
C GLY A 40 14.45 -2.64 -9.58
N ARG A 41 13.36 -2.35 -8.85
CA ARG A 41 12.28 -3.31 -8.53
C ARG A 41 10.87 -2.74 -8.82
N VAL A 42 10.76 -1.90 -9.84
CA VAL A 42 9.49 -1.23 -10.25
C VAL A 42 8.34 -2.22 -10.44
N LYS A 43 8.62 -3.37 -11.04
CA LYS A 43 7.64 -4.42 -11.33
C LYS A 43 6.93 -4.93 -10.07
N TYR A 44 7.64 -5.02 -8.94
CA TYR A 44 7.06 -5.44 -7.67
C TYR A 44 5.88 -4.55 -7.24
N MET A 45 6.08 -3.23 -7.24
CA MET A 45 5.06 -2.30 -6.83
C MET A 45 3.93 -2.18 -7.87
N GLN A 46 4.23 -2.30 -9.17
CA GLN A 46 3.21 -2.32 -10.22
C GLN A 46 2.28 -3.55 -10.10
N GLU A 47 2.85 -4.74 -9.88
CA GLU A 47 2.06 -5.96 -9.69
C GLU A 47 1.25 -5.90 -8.39
N THR A 48 1.86 -5.43 -7.31
CA THR A 48 1.19 -5.21 -6.02
C THR A 48 0.01 -4.23 -6.16
N PHE A 49 0.19 -3.13 -6.87
CA PHE A 49 -0.88 -2.16 -7.11
C PHE A 49 -2.00 -2.74 -7.96
N LYS A 50 -1.66 -3.50 -9.01
CA LYS A 50 -2.65 -4.15 -9.87
C LYS A 50 -3.49 -5.16 -9.09
N ASP A 51 -2.86 -5.91 -8.19
CA ASP A 51 -3.51 -6.87 -7.32
C ASP A 51 -4.43 -6.18 -6.29
N ALA A 52 -3.91 -5.20 -5.55
CA ALA A 52 -4.65 -4.43 -4.55
C ALA A 52 -5.85 -3.65 -5.14
N THR A 53 -5.78 -3.33 -6.43
CA THR A 53 -6.83 -2.60 -7.16
C THR A 53 -7.53 -3.45 -8.23
N SER A 54 -7.48 -4.77 -8.08
CA SER A 54 -8.18 -5.71 -8.98
C SER A 54 -9.69 -5.58 -8.85
N GLY A 55 -10.20 -5.45 -7.62
CA GLY A 55 -11.61 -5.22 -7.31
C GLY A 55 -12.03 -3.74 -7.35
N PRO A 56 -13.36 -3.48 -7.38
CA PRO A 56 -13.89 -2.13 -7.24
C PRO A 56 -13.52 -1.55 -5.87
N TYR A 57 -13.27 -0.24 -5.83
CA TYR A 57 -12.84 0.50 -4.62
C TYR A 57 -11.52 0.03 -3.98
N GLY A 58 -10.77 -0.85 -4.66
CA GLY A 58 -9.45 -1.28 -4.21
C GLY A 58 -8.45 -0.12 -4.17
N TYR A 59 -7.58 -0.16 -3.17
CA TYR A 59 -6.55 0.85 -2.94
C TYR A 59 -5.28 0.19 -2.42
N LEU A 60 -4.14 0.87 -2.61
CA LEU A 60 -2.88 0.50 -1.99
C LEU A 60 -2.49 1.60 -1.01
N LEU A 61 -2.29 1.25 0.25
CA LEU A 61 -1.67 2.11 1.26
C LEU A 61 -0.15 1.95 1.19
N LEU A 62 0.54 3.08 1.06
CA LEU A 62 1.98 3.21 1.11
C LEU A 62 2.34 3.87 2.45
N ASP A 63 3.05 3.15 3.30
CA ASP A 63 3.63 3.64 4.55
C ASP A 63 5.08 4.07 4.30
N LEU A 64 5.29 5.38 4.32
CA LEU A 64 6.55 6.04 4.03
C LEU A 64 7.30 6.48 5.29
N LYS A 65 6.82 6.13 6.49
CA LYS A 65 7.55 6.42 7.72
C LYS A 65 8.92 5.75 7.71
N GLN A 66 9.89 6.41 8.33
CA GLN A 66 11.27 5.91 8.43
C GLN A 66 11.36 4.69 9.36
N GLU A 67 10.55 4.66 10.40
CA GLU A 67 10.50 3.56 11.39
C GLU A 67 9.75 2.33 10.88
N THR A 68 8.95 2.47 9.82
CA THR A 68 8.17 1.35 9.27
C THR A 68 9.10 0.35 8.59
N PRO A 69 9.10 -0.94 9.00
CA PRO A 69 9.85 -1.97 8.33
C PRO A 69 9.48 -2.08 6.85
N GLU A 70 10.48 -2.34 5.99
CA GLU A 70 10.31 -2.44 4.53
C GLU A 70 9.14 -3.36 4.11
N HIS A 71 9.01 -4.47 4.83
CA HIS A 71 8.01 -5.50 4.58
C HIS A 71 6.57 -5.10 4.97
N LEU A 72 6.38 -3.99 5.69
CA LEU A 72 5.06 -3.46 6.09
C LEU A 72 4.66 -2.20 5.29
N ARG A 73 5.50 -1.76 4.34
CA ARG A 73 5.29 -0.51 3.59
C ARG A 73 4.08 -0.54 2.67
N LEU A 74 3.76 -1.70 2.08
CA LEU A 74 2.66 -1.84 1.12
C LEU A 74 1.53 -2.67 1.73
N ARG A 75 0.37 -2.05 1.93
CA ARG A 75 -0.78 -2.66 2.59
C ARG A 75 -2.08 -2.35 1.84
N THR A 76 -3.06 -3.22 1.95
CA THR A 76 -4.44 -2.93 1.54
C THR A 76 -5.42 -3.45 2.58
N ASN A 77 -6.68 -3.03 2.47
CA ASN A 77 -7.77 -3.42 3.34
C ASN A 77 -7.49 -3.14 4.83
N VAL A 78 -7.14 -1.89 5.15
CA VAL A 78 -6.69 -1.49 6.49
C VAL A 78 -7.83 -1.14 7.45
N PHE A 79 -9.09 -1.26 7.00
CA PHE A 79 -10.25 -1.01 7.85
C PHE A 79 -10.57 -2.22 8.74
N PRO A 80 -11.15 -2.01 9.95
CA PRO A 80 -11.34 -3.07 10.95
C PRO A 80 -12.18 -4.27 10.50
N ASP A 81 -13.12 -4.06 9.58
CA ASP A 81 -14.02 -5.11 9.09
C ASP A 81 -13.43 -5.90 7.92
N GLU A 82 -12.22 -5.56 7.49
CA GLU A 82 -11.55 -6.17 6.35
C GLU A 82 -10.36 -7.04 6.80
N VAL A 83 -10.07 -8.07 6.02
CA VAL A 83 -8.82 -8.81 6.18
C VAL A 83 -7.71 -7.99 5.56
N GLN A 84 -6.78 -7.52 6.40
CA GLN A 84 -5.66 -6.72 5.95
C GLN A 84 -4.62 -7.57 5.25
N TYR A 85 -4.19 -7.13 4.06
CA TYR A 85 -3.13 -7.76 3.28
C TYR A 85 -1.88 -6.89 3.33
N THR A 86 -0.73 -7.53 3.53
CA THR A 86 0.58 -6.91 3.43
C THR A 86 1.37 -7.60 2.34
N TYR A 87 1.97 -6.80 1.45
CA TYR A 87 2.74 -7.29 0.33
C TYR A 87 4.21 -7.40 0.71
N LEU A 88 4.76 -8.61 0.59
CA LEU A 88 6.16 -8.91 0.85
C LEU A 88 6.93 -9.03 -0.45
N LEU A 89 8.06 -8.35 -0.54
CA LEU A 89 8.98 -8.51 -1.65
C LEU A 89 9.65 -9.89 -1.62
N LYS A 90 9.66 -10.60 -2.76
CA LYS A 90 10.46 -11.82 -2.93
C LYS A 90 11.91 -11.49 -3.28
N ILE A 91 12.84 -12.22 -2.67
CA ILE A 91 14.27 -12.12 -3.00
C ILE A 91 14.55 -12.96 -4.25
N LYS A 92 15.45 -12.48 -5.14
CA LYS A 92 15.92 -13.22 -6.33
C LYS A 92 16.47 -14.58 -5.87
N GLY A 93 15.75 -15.64 -6.17
CA GLY A 93 15.93 -16.99 -5.64
C GLY A 93 14.63 -17.79 -5.76
N ASP A 94 13.50 -17.09 -5.71
CA ASP A 94 12.20 -17.63 -6.11
C ASP A 94 12.10 -17.69 -7.66
N SER A 95 11.51 -18.78 -8.18
CA SER A 95 11.35 -19.09 -9.61
C SER A 95 10.89 -17.91 -10.49
N PRO A 96 11.48 -17.71 -11.69
CA PRO A 96 11.29 -16.50 -12.53
C PRO A 96 9.87 -16.32 -13.09
N HIS A 97 9.02 -17.35 -13.04
CA HIS A 97 7.65 -17.29 -13.55
C HIS A 97 6.60 -16.89 -12.49
N ALA A 98 6.97 -16.75 -11.22
CA ALA A 98 6.04 -16.44 -10.14
C ALA A 98 5.91 -14.91 -9.91
N SER A 99 4.76 -14.45 -9.42
CA SER A 99 4.53 -13.04 -9.03
C SER A 99 5.63 -12.53 -8.11
N SER A 100 6.01 -11.25 -8.24
CA SER A 100 7.16 -10.66 -7.53
C SER A 100 6.96 -10.50 -6.02
N PHE A 101 5.77 -10.82 -5.51
CA PHE A 101 5.38 -10.64 -4.12
C PHE A 101 4.73 -11.88 -3.49
N LYS A 102 4.71 -11.93 -2.16
CA LYS A 102 3.91 -12.87 -1.34
C LYS A 102 2.88 -12.08 -0.53
N HIS A 103 1.68 -12.63 -0.35
CA HIS A 103 0.68 -12.07 0.55
C HIS A 103 0.89 -12.58 1.98
N VAL A 104 0.81 -11.67 2.95
CA VAL A 104 0.64 -12.02 4.37
C VAL A 104 -0.60 -11.33 4.90
N TYR A 105 -1.47 -12.12 5.54
CA TYR A 105 -2.72 -11.67 6.11
C TYR A 105 -2.49 -11.29 7.57
N ARG A 106 -3.02 -10.15 7.99
CA ARG A 106 -3.11 -9.76 9.40
C ARG A 106 -4.58 -9.64 9.77
N ARG A 107 -5.06 -10.49 10.68
CA ARG A 107 -6.37 -10.31 11.30
C ARG A 107 -6.24 -9.20 12.33
N LEU A 108 -6.84 -8.04 12.07
CA LEU A 108 -7.03 -7.04 13.10
C LEU A 108 -8.01 -7.64 14.11
N GLY A 109 -7.52 -7.92 15.33
CA GLY A 109 -8.39 -8.37 16.40
C GLY A 109 -9.44 -7.29 16.66
N LYS A 110 -10.72 -7.67 16.72
CA LYS A 110 -11.78 -6.74 17.13
C LYS A 110 -11.39 -6.16 18.49
N GLN A 111 -11.03 -4.88 18.51
CA GLN A 111 -10.92 -4.14 19.76
C GLN A 111 -12.33 -4.13 20.34
N GLY A 112 -12.49 -4.83 21.47
CA GLY A 112 -13.80 -5.20 22.00
C GLY A 112 -14.70 -4.00 22.23
N ASP A 113 -15.96 -4.16 21.82
CA ASP A 113 -17.09 -3.37 22.30
C ASP A 113 -17.21 -3.54 23.83
N ASP A 114 -16.45 -2.78 24.61
CA ASP A 114 -16.65 -2.66 26.06
C ASP A 114 -17.71 -1.59 26.37
N HIS A 115 -18.93 -1.84 25.90
CA HIS A 115 -20.14 -1.13 26.32
C HIS A 115 -21.20 -2.13 26.75
N ARG A 116 -20.86 -2.98 27.74
CA ARG A 116 -21.88 -3.74 28.47
C ARG A 116 -21.45 -4.15 29.89
N ARG A 117 -21.17 -3.18 30.76
CA ARG A 117 -21.30 -3.38 32.21
C ARG A 117 -21.49 -2.07 32.99
N CYS A 118 -22.63 -1.42 32.80
CA CYS A 118 -23.23 -0.62 33.87
C CYS A 118 -24.53 -1.31 34.32
N ARG A 119 -24.36 -2.35 35.13
CA ARG A 119 -25.36 -2.78 36.11
C ARG A 119 -24.79 -2.43 37.47
N LYS A 120 -25.27 -1.35 38.06
CA LYS A 120 -25.65 -1.24 39.47
C LYS A 120 -26.70 -0.14 39.58
#